data_AF-A0A955IKV3-F1
#
_entry.id   AF-A0A955IKV3-F1
#
_cell.length_a   1.000
_cell.length_b   1.000
_cell.length_c   1.000
_cell.angle_alpha   90.00
_cell.angle_beta   90.00
_cell.angle_gamma   90.00
#
_symmetry.space_group_name_H-M   'P 1'
#
loop_
_entity.id
_entity.type
_entity.pdbx_description
1 polymer ?
#
loop_
_entity_poly.entity_id
_entity_poly.type
_entity_poly.pdbx_seq_one_letter_code
_entity_poly.pdbx_strand_id
1 'polypeptide(L)'
;GEALYAGGRFLSIDGVAASRVAKWDGTTWSPLGSGITGPTASSSINAMAAYDDGSGEALYVAGQSFTAAGGIASPRVARWNGSEWSAVGDGFANGLVWHLETFDAGNGEELYAFGTFTMSGTNAIAKVAKWDGLTWSEVGANDDCYGAIVHDDGSGTAMYVAGRYSEIAGIAATRIARLHACENPAVPGDLNGDFLVTPEDLAIMLAAWGPCRACSEDLDGDDEVGSSDLAILLANWS
;
A
#
# COMPACT_ATOMS: atom_id res chain seq x y z
N GLY A 1 -23.32 -5.83 -2.78
CA GLY A 1 -23.52 -4.43 -2.39
C GLY A 1 -22.39 -4.05 -1.46
N GLU A 2 -21.99 -2.77 -1.49
CA GLU A 2 -20.97 -2.22 -0.60
C GLU A 2 -21.34 -2.49 0.87
N ALA A 3 -20.34 -2.82 1.68
CA ALA A 3 -20.53 -3.13 3.09
C ALA A 3 -19.64 -2.21 3.93
N LEU A 4 -20.17 -1.69 5.03
CA LEU A 4 -19.39 -0.91 5.98
C LEU A 4 -18.79 -1.85 7.03
N TYR A 5 -17.50 -1.71 7.27
CA TYR A 5 -16.79 -2.47 8.30
C TYR A 5 -16.34 -1.54 9.42
N ALA A 6 -16.43 -2.02 10.65
CA ALA A 6 -15.93 -1.33 11.83
C ALA A 6 -14.89 -2.21 12.52
N GLY A 7 -13.71 -1.65 12.79
CA GLY A 7 -12.61 -2.29 13.51
C GLY A 7 -12.22 -1.45 14.72
N GLY A 8 -11.81 -2.09 15.82
CA GLY A 8 -11.37 -1.34 17.00
C GLY A 8 -11.16 -2.19 18.25
N ARG A 9 -11.27 -1.54 19.41
CA ARG A 9 -11.18 -2.20 20.73
C ARG A 9 -12.58 -2.43 21.31
N PHE A 10 -13.30 -3.42 20.77
CA PHE A 10 -14.63 -3.79 21.26
C PHE A 10 -14.84 -5.31 21.24
N LEU A 11 -15.80 -5.79 22.04
CA LEU A 11 -16.27 -7.18 22.03
C LEU A 11 -17.77 -7.29 21.67
N SER A 12 -18.44 -6.15 21.53
CA SER A 12 -19.80 -6.04 21.02
C SER A 12 -20.00 -4.68 20.36
N ILE A 13 -20.94 -4.63 19.42
CA ILE A 13 -21.41 -3.41 18.77
C ILE A 13 -22.93 -3.50 18.66
N ASP A 14 -23.63 -2.49 19.18
CA ASP A 14 -25.09 -2.43 19.20
C ASP A 14 -25.78 -3.72 19.71
N GLY A 15 -25.25 -4.28 20.81
CA GLY A 15 -25.76 -5.53 21.41
C GLY A 15 -25.37 -6.82 20.68
N VAL A 16 -24.76 -6.74 19.48
CA VAL A 16 -24.23 -7.88 18.74
C VAL A 16 -22.82 -8.21 19.23
N ALA A 17 -22.58 -9.45 19.64
CA ALA A 17 -21.25 -9.92 20.01
C ALA A 17 -20.35 -9.98 18.77
N ALA A 18 -19.26 -9.22 18.78
CA ALA A 18 -18.32 -9.13 17.67
C ALA A 18 -16.92 -8.82 18.21
N SER A 19 -15.97 -9.71 17.97
CA SER A 19 -14.61 -9.55 18.51
C SER A 19 -13.80 -8.62 17.63
N ARG A 20 -13.80 -7.32 17.99
CA ARG A 20 -12.98 -6.22 17.45
C ARG A 20 -13.21 -5.85 16.00
N VAL A 21 -14.05 -6.60 15.27
CA VAL A 21 -14.42 -6.33 13.89
C VAL A 21 -15.86 -6.76 13.63
N ALA A 22 -16.61 -5.92 12.91
CA ALA A 22 -18.00 -6.17 12.56
C ALA A 22 -18.33 -5.57 11.18
N LYS A 23 -19.33 -6.14 10.51
CA LYS A 23 -19.87 -5.71 9.23
C LYS A 23 -21.29 -5.19 9.40
N TRP A 24 -21.59 -4.06 8.78
CA TRP A 24 -22.92 -3.47 8.68
C TRP A 24 -23.48 -3.71 7.27
N ASP A 25 -24.69 -4.25 7.20
CA ASP A 25 -25.39 -4.54 5.94
C ASP A 25 -26.37 -3.44 5.49
N GLY A 26 -26.39 -2.30 6.20
CA GLY A 26 -27.40 -1.25 6.02
C GLY A 26 -28.50 -1.27 7.10
N THR A 27 -28.64 -2.38 7.83
CA THR A 27 -29.72 -2.58 8.81
C THR A 27 -29.27 -3.20 10.13
N THR A 28 -28.31 -4.12 10.11
CA THR A 28 -27.80 -4.80 11.31
C THR A 28 -26.29 -5.01 11.25
N TRP A 29 -25.68 -5.09 12.45
CA TRP A 29 -24.29 -5.49 12.60
C TRP A 29 -24.16 -7.01 12.64
N SER A 30 -23.10 -7.55 12.05
CA SER A 30 -22.73 -8.97 12.10
C SER A 30 -21.23 -9.15 12.38
N PRO A 31 -20.82 -10.18 13.13
CA PRO A 31 -19.41 -10.49 13.32
C PRO A 31 -18.79 -11.08 12.04
N LEU A 32 -17.48 -10.89 11.85
CA LEU A 32 -16.72 -11.57 10.79
C LEU A 32 -16.10 -12.85 11.37
N GLY A 33 -16.80 -13.98 11.22
CA GLY A 33 -16.41 -15.25 11.84
C GLY A 33 -16.20 -15.10 13.36
N SER A 34 -15.13 -15.70 13.88
CA SER A 34 -14.74 -15.55 15.30
C SER A 34 -14.06 -14.20 15.63
N GLY A 35 -13.86 -13.33 14.63
CA GLY A 35 -13.20 -12.04 14.75
C GLY A 35 -11.71 -12.14 15.11
N ILE A 36 -11.21 -11.11 15.77
CA ILE A 36 -9.80 -10.95 16.11
C ILE A 36 -9.53 -11.29 17.57
N THR A 37 -8.46 -12.04 17.83
CA THR A 37 -8.03 -12.41 19.19
C THR A 37 -6.59 -11.98 19.46
N GLY A 38 -6.29 -11.72 20.73
CA GLY A 38 -4.96 -11.34 21.18
C GLY A 38 -4.78 -11.59 22.67
N PRO A 39 -3.56 -11.40 23.20
CA PRO A 39 -3.20 -11.77 24.55
C PRO A 39 -3.89 -10.91 25.61
N THR A 40 -4.51 -9.78 25.22
CA THR A 40 -5.15 -8.86 26.16
C THR A 40 -6.47 -8.33 25.63
N ALA A 41 -7.31 -7.83 26.56
CA ALA A 41 -8.49 -7.04 26.22
C ALA A 41 -8.14 -5.69 25.54
N SER A 42 -6.86 -5.31 25.48
CA SER A 42 -6.36 -4.12 24.79
C SER A 42 -5.96 -4.38 23.34
N SER A 43 -5.86 -5.63 22.91
CA SER A 43 -5.68 -5.95 21.49
C SER A 43 -6.80 -5.30 20.68
N SER A 44 -6.46 -4.74 19.53
CA SER A 44 -7.36 -3.89 18.75
C SER A 44 -6.90 -3.84 17.31
N ILE A 45 -7.83 -3.52 16.43
CA ILE A 45 -7.56 -3.08 15.07
C ILE A 45 -7.36 -1.56 15.12
N ASN A 46 -6.26 -1.08 14.55
CA ASN A 46 -5.99 0.35 14.35
C ASN A 46 -6.27 0.79 12.92
N ALA A 47 -6.08 -0.12 11.95
CA ALA A 47 -6.08 0.19 10.53
C ALA A 47 -6.86 -0.87 9.76
N MET A 48 -7.54 -0.42 8.71
CA MET A 48 -8.25 -1.28 7.77
C MET A 48 -8.09 -0.71 6.36
N ALA A 49 -7.90 -1.57 5.38
CA ALA A 49 -7.85 -1.20 3.96
C ALA A 49 -8.59 -2.25 3.12
N ALA A 50 -9.28 -1.81 2.07
CA ALA A 50 -9.71 -2.70 1.00
C ALA A 50 -8.55 -2.81 0.02
N TYR A 51 -8.22 -4.02 -0.41
CA TYR A 51 -7.13 -4.27 -1.36
C TYR A 51 -7.38 -5.56 -2.12
N ASP A 52 -7.04 -5.60 -3.40
CA ASP A 52 -7.05 -6.80 -4.23
C ASP A 52 -5.60 -7.25 -4.47
N ASP A 53 -5.21 -8.37 -3.85
CA ASP A 53 -3.89 -8.97 -4.03
C ASP A 53 -3.80 -9.90 -5.26
N GLY A 54 -4.72 -9.76 -6.20
CA GLY A 54 -4.89 -10.64 -7.36
C GLY A 54 -5.77 -11.87 -7.08
N SER A 55 -6.23 -12.05 -5.83
CA SER A 55 -7.20 -13.10 -5.46
C SER A 55 -8.61 -12.57 -5.21
N GLY A 56 -8.87 -11.32 -5.57
CA GLY A 56 -10.13 -10.61 -5.39
C GLY A 56 -10.07 -9.62 -4.23
N GLU A 57 -10.90 -8.57 -4.34
CA GLU A 57 -11.06 -7.53 -3.32
C GLU A 57 -11.34 -8.13 -1.93
N ALA A 58 -10.52 -7.75 -0.95
CA ALA A 58 -10.61 -8.22 0.42
C ALA A 58 -10.36 -7.11 1.44
N LEU A 59 -10.83 -7.33 2.66
CA LEU A 59 -10.56 -6.44 3.79
C LEU A 59 -9.28 -6.88 4.49
N TYR A 60 -8.28 -5.99 4.54
CA TYR A 60 -7.09 -6.15 5.35
C TYR A 60 -7.28 -5.38 6.65
N VAL A 61 -6.91 -5.99 7.76
CA VAL A 61 -6.97 -5.37 9.08
C VAL A 61 -5.62 -5.49 9.76
N ALA A 62 -5.21 -4.42 10.45
CA ALA A 62 -3.96 -4.40 11.19
C ALA A 62 -4.10 -3.62 12.51
N GLY A 63 -3.20 -3.86 13.46
CA GLY A 63 -3.33 -3.21 14.76
C GLY A 63 -2.26 -3.53 15.79
N GLN A 64 -2.66 -3.44 17.07
CA GLN A 64 -1.70 -3.33 18.17
C GLN A 64 -1.03 -4.63 18.59
N SER A 65 -1.81 -5.63 19.00
CA SER A 65 -1.26 -6.83 19.65
C SER A 65 -2.08 -8.07 19.37
N PHE A 66 -2.94 -8.05 18.36
CA PHE A 66 -3.67 -9.27 18.02
C PHE A 66 -2.73 -10.30 17.42
N THR A 67 -2.99 -11.56 17.74
CA THR A 67 -2.16 -12.71 17.37
C THR A 67 -2.86 -13.64 16.39
N ALA A 68 -4.19 -13.55 16.30
CA ALA A 68 -4.96 -14.39 15.40
C ALA A 68 -6.25 -13.72 14.91
N ALA A 69 -6.69 -14.15 13.74
CA ALA A 69 -7.95 -13.79 13.10
C ALA A 69 -8.70 -15.07 12.72
N GLY A 70 -9.94 -15.24 13.16
CA GLY A 70 -10.69 -16.47 12.90
C GLY A 70 -10.06 -17.75 13.49
N GLY A 71 -9.12 -17.64 14.44
CA GLY A 71 -8.34 -18.76 14.96
C GLY A 71 -7.05 -19.07 14.19
N ILE A 72 -6.78 -18.36 13.09
CA ILE A 72 -5.56 -18.50 12.28
C ILE A 72 -4.50 -17.54 12.84
N ALA A 73 -3.26 -18.03 12.98
CA ALA A 73 -2.14 -17.19 13.41
C ALA A 73 -1.93 -16.06 12.40
N SER A 74 -2.07 -14.82 12.86
CA SER A 74 -2.04 -13.62 12.02
C SER A 74 -1.53 -12.48 12.89
N PRO A 75 -0.21 -12.41 13.17
CA PRO A 75 0.32 -11.43 14.08
C PRO A 75 0.18 -10.03 13.49
N ARG A 76 -0.78 -9.28 14.04
CA ARG A 76 -1.05 -7.86 13.79
C ARG A 76 -1.43 -7.44 12.37
N VAL A 77 -1.55 -8.38 11.43
CA VAL A 77 -2.15 -8.16 10.11
C VAL A 77 -2.88 -9.42 9.67
N ALA A 78 -4.10 -9.27 9.12
CA ALA A 78 -4.93 -10.37 8.63
C ALA A 78 -5.80 -9.93 7.46
N ARG A 79 -6.19 -10.87 6.60
CA ARG A 79 -7.04 -10.65 5.42
C ARG A 79 -8.39 -11.35 5.61
N TRP A 80 -9.47 -10.71 5.20
CA TRP A 80 -10.83 -11.25 5.15
C TRP A 80 -11.36 -11.19 3.72
N ASN A 81 -11.57 -12.36 3.11
CA ASN A 81 -12.02 -12.48 1.72
C ASN A 81 -13.55 -12.37 1.53
N GLY A 82 -14.28 -11.98 2.58
CA GLY A 82 -15.74 -11.97 2.58
C GLY A 82 -16.38 -13.16 3.33
N SER A 83 -15.64 -14.26 3.50
CA SER A 83 -16.14 -15.46 4.21
C SER A 83 -15.16 -16.05 5.23
N GLU A 84 -13.86 -15.92 4.99
CA GLU A 84 -12.81 -16.53 5.79
C GLU A 84 -11.67 -15.56 6.05
N TRP A 85 -11.03 -15.75 7.22
CA TRP A 85 -9.78 -15.07 7.56
C TRP A 85 -8.59 -15.83 6.98
N SER A 86 -7.53 -15.12 6.62
CA SER A 86 -6.22 -15.69 6.30
C SER A 86 -5.09 -14.82 6.84
N ALA A 87 -3.92 -15.44 7.03
CA ALA A 87 -2.70 -14.73 7.35
C ALA A 87 -2.23 -13.89 6.14
N VAL A 88 -1.46 -12.84 6.41
CA VAL A 88 -0.84 -11.97 5.38
C VAL A 88 0.67 -12.03 5.59
N GLY A 89 1.30 -12.98 4.89
CA GLY A 89 2.68 -13.38 5.14
C GLY A 89 2.88 -13.84 6.59
N ASP A 90 4.08 -13.60 7.12
CA ASP A 90 4.42 -13.87 8.52
C ASP A 90 3.90 -12.81 9.50
N GLY A 91 3.37 -11.69 8.99
CA GLY A 91 2.93 -10.54 9.77
C GLY A 91 4.01 -9.92 10.66
N PHE A 92 3.60 -9.13 11.65
CA PHE A 92 4.51 -8.24 12.40
C PHE A 92 4.52 -8.57 13.89
N ALA A 93 5.12 -9.69 14.28
CA ALA A 93 5.08 -10.16 15.68
C ALA A 93 5.77 -9.21 16.70
N ASN A 94 6.65 -8.31 16.26
CA ASN A 94 7.49 -7.51 17.16
C ASN A 94 7.16 -6.00 17.27
N GLY A 95 6.44 -5.39 16.33
CA GLY A 95 5.88 -4.05 16.50
C GLY A 95 4.47 -3.92 15.92
N LEU A 96 3.78 -2.88 16.35
CA LEU A 96 2.38 -2.63 15.96
C LEU A 96 2.28 -2.00 14.58
N VAL A 97 1.10 -2.11 13.98
CA VAL A 97 0.73 -1.40 12.75
C VAL A 97 -0.25 -0.28 13.13
N TRP A 98 0.10 0.95 12.76
CA TRP A 98 -0.72 2.14 12.96
C TRP A 98 -1.67 2.40 11.80
N HIS A 99 -1.20 2.14 10.58
CA HIS A 99 -1.92 2.49 9.35
C HIS A 99 -1.70 1.45 8.26
N LEU A 100 -2.70 1.32 7.39
CA LEU A 100 -2.67 0.58 6.14
C LEU A 100 -3.13 1.53 5.05
N GLU A 101 -2.40 1.60 3.94
CA GLU A 101 -2.75 2.44 2.79
C GLU A 101 -2.49 1.65 1.52
N THR A 102 -3.37 1.75 0.53
CA THR A 102 -3.07 1.25 -0.82
C THR A 102 -2.47 2.36 -1.65
N PHE A 103 -1.46 2.05 -2.44
CA PHE A 103 -0.83 3.02 -3.33
C PHE A 103 -0.25 2.30 -4.54
N ASP A 104 -0.53 2.82 -5.73
CA ASP A 104 0.12 2.37 -6.96
C ASP A 104 1.38 3.20 -7.18
N ALA A 105 2.53 2.57 -6.98
CA ALA A 105 3.83 3.18 -7.22
C ALA A 105 4.29 3.05 -8.68
N GLY A 106 3.35 2.84 -9.60
CA GLY A 106 3.61 2.58 -11.02
C GLY A 106 3.98 1.14 -11.30
N ASN A 107 3.47 0.18 -10.50
CA ASN A 107 3.62 -1.28 -10.65
C ASN A 107 2.35 -2.05 -10.30
N GLY A 108 1.20 -1.37 -10.37
CA GLY A 108 -0.06 -1.84 -9.84
C GLY A 108 -0.22 -1.41 -8.38
N GLU A 109 -1.46 -1.45 -7.93
CA GLU A 109 -1.80 -1.14 -6.55
C GLU A 109 -1.06 -2.11 -5.61
N GLU A 110 -0.40 -1.56 -4.59
CA GLU A 110 0.26 -2.33 -3.53
C GLU A 110 -0.30 -1.90 -2.17
N LEU A 111 -0.30 -2.82 -1.20
CA LEU A 111 -0.70 -2.51 0.18
C LEU A 111 0.52 -2.17 1.04
N TYR A 112 0.50 -0.99 1.65
CA TYR A 112 1.55 -0.50 2.54
C TYR A 112 1.11 -0.60 4.01
N ALA A 113 2.05 -1.02 4.87
CA ALA A 113 1.88 -1.03 6.32
C ALA A 113 2.86 -0.06 6.99
N PHE A 114 2.34 0.76 7.91
CA PHE A 114 3.10 1.76 8.67
C PHE A 114 3.00 1.48 10.16
N GLY A 115 4.12 1.48 10.86
CA GLY A 115 4.09 1.11 12.27
C GLY A 115 5.41 1.22 13.01
N THR A 116 5.54 0.40 14.06
CA THR A 116 6.75 0.31 14.89
C THR A 116 7.52 -0.99 14.68
N PHE A 117 7.05 -1.88 13.81
CA PHE A 117 7.66 -3.18 13.54
C PHE A 117 9.07 -3.05 12.96
N THR A 118 9.88 -4.07 13.21
CA THR A 118 11.23 -4.16 12.64
C THR A 118 11.49 -5.51 11.98
N MET A 119 10.50 -6.41 11.98
CA MET A 119 10.60 -7.74 11.37
C MET A 119 9.24 -8.19 10.81
N SER A 120 9.28 -8.93 9.71
CA SER A 120 8.22 -9.85 9.28
C SER A 120 8.80 -11.26 9.21
N GLY A 121 8.34 -12.15 10.09
CA GLY A 121 8.98 -13.46 10.25
C GLY A 121 10.45 -13.32 10.63
N THR A 122 11.34 -13.83 9.77
CA THR A 122 12.80 -13.69 9.92
C THR A 122 13.40 -12.53 9.14
N ASN A 123 12.61 -11.82 8.33
CA ASN A 123 13.09 -10.73 7.48
C ASN A 123 13.11 -9.42 8.27
N ALA A 124 14.23 -8.71 8.24
CA ALA A 124 14.32 -7.36 8.78
C ALA A 124 13.53 -6.41 7.87
N ILE A 125 12.54 -5.71 8.44
CA ILE A 125 11.68 -4.76 7.74
C ILE A 125 11.35 -3.64 8.71
N ALA A 126 11.92 -2.46 8.51
CA ALA A 126 11.78 -1.35 9.46
C ALA A 126 10.61 -0.42 9.09
N LYS A 127 9.57 -0.42 9.94
CA LYS A 127 8.53 0.63 10.08
C LYS A 127 7.58 0.86 8.92
N VAL A 128 8.03 0.66 7.68
CA VAL A 128 7.27 0.77 6.45
C VAL A 128 7.55 -0.45 5.59
N ALA A 129 6.48 -1.18 5.28
CA ALA A 129 6.53 -2.39 4.48
C ALA A 129 5.50 -2.30 3.36
N LYS A 130 5.78 -2.95 2.23
CA LYS A 130 4.81 -3.13 1.15
C LYS A 130 4.53 -4.61 0.90
N TRP A 131 3.31 -4.92 0.52
CA TRP A 131 2.80 -6.26 0.28
C TRP A 131 2.46 -6.45 -1.19
N ASP A 132 3.09 -7.43 -1.82
CA ASP A 132 2.96 -7.77 -3.24
C ASP A 132 1.95 -8.91 -3.51
N GLY A 133 1.18 -9.33 -2.50
CA GLY A 133 0.29 -10.49 -2.58
C GLY A 133 0.92 -11.81 -2.09
N LEU A 134 2.23 -11.86 -1.92
CA LEU A 134 2.96 -13.06 -1.49
C LEU A 134 3.85 -12.81 -0.27
N THR A 135 4.58 -11.69 -0.26
CA THR A 135 5.59 -11.38 0.76
C THR A 135 5.60 -9.89 1.14
N TRP A 136 5.98 -9.62 2.40
CA TRP A 136 6.28 -8.26 2.83
C TRP A 136 7.72 -7.91 2.42
N SER A 137 7.87 -6.78 1.75
CA SER A 137 9.16 -6.19 1.38
C SER A 137 9.38 -4.87 2.13
N GLU A 138 10.64 -4.55 2.41
CA GLU A 138 11.01 -3.31 3.10
C GLU A 138 10.93 -2.09 2.18
N VAL A 139 10.24 -1.05 2.66
CA VAL A 139 10.39 0.32 2.17
C VAL A 139 11.34 1.08 3.11
N GLY A 140 11.16 0.91 4.43
CA GLY A 140 12.10 1.40 5.43
C GLY A 140 11.81 2.82 5.92
N ALA A 141 11.91 3.03 7.24
CA ALA A 141 12.08 4.34 7.87
C ALA A 141 12.92 4.21 9.14
N ASN A 142 13.65 5.27 9.50
CA ASN A 142 14.55 5.24 10.67
C ASN A 142 13.85 5.52 12.03
N ASP A 143 12.56 5.84 12.01
CA ASP A 143 11.70 6.00 13.20
C ASP A 143 10.25 5.66 12.84
N ASP A 144 9.36 5.68 13.84
CA ASP A 144 7.96 5.27 13.71
C ASP A 144 7.19 6.13 12.69
N CYS A 145 6.38 5.45 11.88
CA CYS A 145 5.42 6.05 10.95
C CYS A 145 3.99 5.84 11.48
N TYR A 146 3.19 6.90 11.49
CA TYR A 146 1.86 6.90 12.13
C TYR A 146 0.70 6.81 11.15
N GLY A 147 0.90 7.26 9.91
CA GLY A 147 -0.16 7.31 8.92
C GLY A 147 0.37 7.67 7.55
N ALA A 148 -0.42 7.34 6.54
CA ALA A 148 -0.23 7.79 5.19
C ALA A 148 -1.58 8.22 4.61
N ILE A 149 -1.54 9.05 3.57
CA ILE A 149 -2.71 9.32 2.73
C ILE A 149 -2.25 9.37 1.28
N VAL A 150 -3.04 8.85 0.37
CA VAL A 150 -2.85 9.11 -1.06
C VAL A 150 -3.61 10.37 -1.46
N HIS A 151 -2.92 11.30 -2.12
CA HIS A 151 -3.51 12.55 -2.56
C HIS A 151 -2.80 13.07 -3.82
N ASP A 152 -3.56 13.68 -4.72
CA ASP A 152 -3.01 14.47 -5.82
C ASP A 152 -3.05 15.95 -5.42
N ASP A 153 -1.86 16.53 -5.22
CA ASP A 153 -1.67 17.94 -4.86
C ASP A 153 -1.55 18.87 -6.10
N GLY A 154 -1.79 18.33 -7.29
CA GLY A 154 -1.60 19.00 -8.58
C GLY A 154 -0.24 18.71 -9.23
N SER A 155 0.63 17.93 -8.58
CA SER A 155 1.89 17.42 -9.15
C SER A 155 1.85 15.91 -9.41
N GLY A 156 0.64 15.34 -9.48
CA GLY A 156 0.39 13.91 -9.61
C GLY A 156 0.12 13.24 -8.28
N THR A 157 -0.54 12.08 -8.36
CA THR A 157 -0.88 11.25 -7.21
C THR A 157 0.37 10.82 -6.46
N ALA A 158 0.40 11.10 -5.15
CA ALA A 158 1.48 10.68 -4.27
C ALA A 158 0.94 10.25 -2.91
N MET A 159 1.72 9.42 -2.23
CA MET A 159 1.48 9.03 -0.85
C MET A 159 2.23 9.96 0.11
N TYR A 160 1.51 10.61 1.01
CA TYR A 160 2.05 11.48 2.04
C TYR A 160 2.13 10.73 3.35
N VAL A 161 3.35 10.40 3.78
CA VAL A 161 3.59 9.61 4.99
C VAL A 161 3.95 10.53 6.14
N ALA A 162 3.31 10.38 7.29
CA ALA A 162 3.59 11.16 8.51
C ALA A 162 4.19 10.28 9.61
N GLY A 163 5.19 10.81 10.34
CA GLY A 163 5.90 10.05 11.38
C GLY A 163 6.90 10.89 12.20
N ARG A 164 7.81 10.21 12.91
CA ARG A 164 8.93 10.83 13.64
C ARG A 164 10.27 10.72 12.93
N TYR A 165 10.30 10.05 11.78
CA TYR A 165 11.50 9.77 11.02
C TYR A 165 12.21 11.04 10.54
N SER A 166 13.52 10.89 10.30
CA SER A 166 14.35 11.82 9.54
C SER A 166 14.83 11.22 8.20
N GLU A 167 14.51 9.95 7.95
CA GLU A 167 14.76 9.24 6.70
C GLU A 167 13.67 8.19 6.46
N ILE A 168 13.18 8.11 5.22
CA ILE A 168 12.18 7.13 4.76
C ILE A 168 12.50 6.74 3.32
N ALA A 169 12.38 5.46 2.99
CA ALA A 169 12.75 4.92 1.68
C ALA A 169 14.20 5.27 1.25
N GLY A 170 15.11 5.40 2.22
CA GLY A 170 16.50 5.83 1.98
C GLY A 170 16.67 7.31 1.63
N ILE A 171 15.60 8.11 1.68
CA ILE A 171 15.59 9.54 1.36
C ILE A 171 15.43 10.35 2.65
N ALA A 172 16.26 11.40 2.79
CA ALA A 172 16.16 12.33 3.91
C ALA A 172 14.85 13.13 3.83
N ALA A 173 13.94 12.88 4.77
CA ALA A 173 12.69 13.60 4.92
C ALA A 173 12.34 13.65 6.41
N THR A 174 11.87 14.80 6.92
CA THR A 174 11.61 14.96 8.35
C THR A 174 10.12 15.07 8.61
N ARG A 175 9.57 14.10 9.36
CA ARG A 175 8.17 14.01 9.83
C ARG A 175 7.09 13.85 8.77
N ILE A 176 7.24 14.44 7.59
CA ILE A 176 6.36 14.30 6.44
C ILE A 176 7.20 14.09 5.19
N ALA A 177 6.81 13.12 4.38
CA ALA A 177 7.45 12.75 3.13
C ALA A 177 6.38 12.55 2.08
N ARG A 178 6.69 12.99 0.86
CA ARG A 178 5.92 12.71 -0.34
C ARG A 178 6.61 11.57 -1.05
N LEU A 179 6.01 10.38 -1.01
CA LEU A 179 6.40 9.23 -1.81
C LEU A 179 5.51 9.24 -3.05
N HIS A 180 6.05 9.72 -4.16
CA HIS A 180 5.44 9.47 -5.45
C HIS A 180 5.83 8.09 -5.96
N ALA A 181 5.09 7.57 -6.93
CA ALA A 181 5.64 6.57 -7.82
C ALA A 181 6.99 7.09 -8.32
N CYS A 182 8.01 6.23 -8.36
CA CYS A 182 9.08 6.50 -9.30
C CYS A 182 8.38 6.67 -10.66
N GLU A 183 8.69 7.71 -11.44
CA GLU A 183 8.50 7.59 -12.87
C GLU A 183 9.28 6.32 -13.25
N ASN A 184 8.58 5.20 -13.45
CA ASN A 184 9.19 3.89 -13.33
C ASN A 184 10.06 3.64 -14.58
N PRO A 185 11.36 3.31 -14.44
CA PRO A 185 12.15 2.81 -15.55
C PRO A 185 11.88 1.30 -15.71
N ALA A 186 10.89 0.89 -16.53
CA ALA A 186 10.71 -0.55 -16.82
C ALA A 186 10.24 -0.94 -18.22
N VAL A 187 9.85 -0.02 -19.10
CA VAL A 187 9.93 -0.22 -20.55
C VAL A 187 10.37 1.11 -21.15
N PRO A 188 11.58 1.23 -21.74
CA PRO A 188 11.97 2.46 -22.41
C PRO A 188 10.92 2.82 -23.47
N GLY A 189 10.18 3.92 -23.27
CA GLY A 189 9.09 4.32 -24.16
C GLY A 189 7.66 4.15 -23.63
N ASP A 190 7.46 3.56 -22.45
CA ASP A 190 6.18 3.63 -21.74
C ASP A 190 6.12 4.97 -20.98
N LEU A 191 5.33 5.90 -21.51
CA LEU A 191 5.26 7.29 -21.05
C LEU A 191 4.01 7.56 -20.22
N ASN A 192 3.02 6.67 -20.26
CA ASN A 192 1.78 6.80 -19.51
C ASN A 192 1.72 5.88 -18.26
N GLY A 193 2.69 4.97 -18.11
CA GLY A 193 2.82 4.05 -16.97
C GLY A 193 1.89 2.84 -17.01
N ASP A 194 1.39 2.46 -18.20
CA ASP A 194 0.45 1.33 -18.37
C ASP A 194 1.12 0.00 -18.74
N PHE A 195 2.46 -0.04 -18.76
CA PHE A 195 3.32 -1.18 -19.10
C PHE A 195 3.31 -1.60 -20.57
N LEU A 196 2.67 -0.83 -21.45
CA LEU A 196 2.67 -1.05 -22.89
C LEU A 196 3.34 0.14 -23.58
N VAL A 197 3.83 -0.07 -24.80
CA VAL A 197 4.37 1.01 -25.65
C VAL A 197 3.49 1.08 -26.88
N THR A 198 2.55 2.01 -26.83
CA THR A 198 1.37 2.08 -27.67
C THR A 198 1.29 3.42 -28.40
N PRO A 199 0.31 3.63 -29.30
CA PRO A 199 0.04 4.95 -29.88
C PRO A 199 -0.20 6.06 -28.84
N GLU A 200 -0.68 5.71 -27.65
CA GLU A 200 -0.90 6.63 -26.54
C GLU A 200 0.43 7.20 -26.03
N ASP A 201 1.46 6.38 -25.88
CA ASP A 201 2.82 6.82 -25.51
C ASP A 201 3.46 7.66 -26.61
N LEU A 202 3.28 7.26 -27.86
CA LEU A 202 3.73 8.05 -29.01
C LEU A 202 3.07 9.44 -29.03
N ALA A 203 1.80 9.54 -28.66
CA ALA A 203 1.10 10.82 -28.60
C ALA A 203 1.68 11.74 -27.50
N ILE A 204 2.05 11.17 -26.36
CA ILE A 204 2.72 11.90 -25.26
C ILE A 204 4.08 12.43 -25.73
N MET A 205 4.91 11.58 -26.32
CA MET A 205 6.22 11.98 -26.86
C MET A 205 6.11 13.10 -27.91
N LEU A 206 5.21 12.96 -28.87
CA LEU A 206 5.03 13.96 -29.92
C LEU A 206 4.49 15.30 -29.38
N ALA A 207 3.76 15.28 -28.27
CA ALA A 207 3.30 16.50 -27.61
C ALA A 207 4.44 17.26 -26.90
N ALA A 208 5.48 16.54 -26.46
CA ALA A 208 6.65 17.09 -25.77
C ALA A 208 7.82 17.46 -26.69
N TRP A 209 7.66 17.32 -28.01
CA TRP A 209 8.76 17.48 -28.99
C TRP A 209 9.51 18.81 -28.87
N GLY A 210 10.83 18.73 -28.70
CA GLY A 210 11.73 19.87 -28.52
C GLY A 210 12.44 19.90 -27.16
N PRO A 211 12.98 21.06 -26.75
CA PRO A 211 13.80 21.16 -25.55
C PRO A 211 13.03 20.77 -24.28
N CYS A 212 13.56 19.81 -23.54
CA CYS A 212 12.88 19.25 -22.37
C CYS A 212 13.92 18.87 -21.32
N ARG A 213 13.99 19.65 -20.23
CA ARG A 213 14.97 19.40 -19.17
C ARG A 213 14.30 18.59 -18.06
N ALA A 214 14.75 17.35 -17.88
CA ALA A 214 14.27 16.44 -16.84
C ALA A 214 12.77 16.12 -16.92
N CYS A 215 12.29 15.79 -18.13
CA CYS A 215 10.95 15.24 -18.34
C CYS A 215 11.04 13.74 -18.67
N SER A 216 9.91 13.03 -18.58
CA SER A 216 9.84 11.60 -18.81
C SER A 216 10.01 11.22 -20.29
N GLU A 217 9.81 12.15 -21.21
CA GLU A 217 9.90 11.94 -22.66
C GLU A 217 11.33 12.02 -23.23
N ASP A 218 12.29 12.56 -22.47
CA ASP A 218 13.73 12.55 -22.79
C ASP A 218 14.33 11.22 -22.33
N LEU A 219 14.30 10.24 -23.23
CA LEU A 219 14.63 8.85 -22.95
C LEU A 219 16.14 8.58 -23.03
N ASP A 220 16.91 9.40 -23.75
CA ASP A 220 18.37 9.27 -23.86
C ASP A 220 19.18 10.25 -23.00
N GLY A 221 18.51 11.23 -22.40
CA GLY A 221 19.04 12.16 -21.41
C GLY A 221 19.84 13.30 -22.02
N ASP A 222 19.54 13.72 -23.25
CA ASP A 222 20.25 14.78 -23.96
C ASP A 222 19.63 16.19 -23.84
N ASP A 223 18.62 16.33 -22.97
CA ASP A 223 17.81 17.54 -22.74
C ASP A 223 16.92 17.95 -23.96
N GLU A 224 16.70 17.07 -24.94
CA GLU A 224 15.86 17.31 -26.12
C GLU A 224 14.98 16.10 -26.48
N VAL A 225 13.64 16.25 -26.46
CA VAL A 225 12.73 15.22 -26.98
C VAL A 225 12.76 15.27 -28.50
N GLY A 226 13.38 14.28 -29.11
CA GLY A 226 13.64 14.26 -30.53
C GLY A 226 13.59 12.87 -31.16
N SER A 227 14.28 12.76 -32.30
CA SER A 227 14.28 11.51 -33.06
C SER A 227 14.99 10.37 -32.35
N SER A 228 15.92 10.67 -31.44
CA SER A 228 16.64 9.65 -30.67
C SER A 228 15.71 8.98 -29.66
N ASP A 229 14.91 9.77 -28.94
CA ASP A 229 13.89 9.27 -28.02
C ASP A 229 12.80 8.50 -28.75
N LEU A 230 12.35 9.03 -29.89
CA LEU A 230 11.38 8.33 -30.74
C LEU A 230 11.90 6.98 -31.20
N ALA A 231 13.20 6.85 -31.49
CA ALA A 231 13.79 5.57 -31.84
C ALA A 231 13.79 4.60 -30.64
N ILE A 232 14.02 5.10 -29.42
CA ILE A 232 13.95 4.29 -28.20
C ILE A 232 12.51 3.82 -27.96
N LEU A 233 11.51 4.71 -28.08
CA LEU A 233 10.10 4.36 -27.92
C LEU A 233 9.67 3.31 -28.95
N LEU A 234 9.93 3.56 -30.24
CA LEU A 234 9.54 2.63 -31.31
C LEU A 234 10.26 1.27 -31.22
N ALA A 235 11.47 1.22 -30.64
CA ALA A 235 12.20 -0.03 -30.43
C ALA A 235 11.55 -0.94 -29.39
N ASN A 236 10.70 -0.40 -28.51
CA ASN A 236 10.03 -1.12 -27.44
C ASN A 236 8.52 -1.27 -27.65
N TRP A 237 8.03 -0.95 -28.86
CA TRP A 237 6.61 -1.04 -29.22
C TRP A 237 6.00 -2.41 -28.90
N SER A 238 4.84 -2.43 -28.26
CA SER A 238 4.14 -3.66 -27.83
C SER A 238 2.68 -3.75 -28.28
#